data_AF-A0A2V6IUV4-F1
#
_entry.id   AF-A0A2V6IUV4-F1
#
_cell.length_a   1.000
_cell.length_b   1.000
_cell.length_c   1.000
_cell.angle_alpha   90.00
_cell.angle_beta   90.00
_cell.angle_gamma   90.00
#
_symmetry.space_group_name_H-M   'P 1'
#
loop_
_entity.id
_entity.type
_entity.pdbx_description
1 polymer ?
#
loop_
_entity_poly.entity_id
_entity_poly.type
_entity_poly.pdbx_seq_one_letter_code
_entity_poly.pdbx_strand_id
1 'polypeptide(L)'
;MMKSLKYLLTVAAVTGALTLSAKADLLFLGAESFQDGGNNSPDQNLIELGNFVDTTGFTLCDNFEELNGGDQNIDVDAGSFLVVHYGKGKGGSSKGGSLEFYQVINGETNVTVPGNGNVGGNDAFGHGGISSIREFCPPSRNVPDSGATVMLLGSAVTGLGLVRRYLKR
;
A
#
# COMPACT_ATOMS: atom_id res chain seq x y z
N MET A 1 39.87 8.34 -21.32
CA MET A 1 38.56 9.00 -21.47
C MET A 1 37.37 8.03 -21.66
N MET A 2 37.55 6.86 -22.31
CA MET A 2 36.44 5.89 -22.54
C MET A 2 35.95 5.13 -21.29
N LYS A 3 36.72 5.02 -20.21
CA LYS A 3 36.32 4.25 -19.01
C LYS A 3 35.27 4.99 -18.17
N SER A 4 35.41 6.30 -17.98
CA SER A 4 34.50 7.14 -17.18
C SER A 4 33.10 7.28 -17.81
N LEU A 5 33.03 7.37 -19.14
CA LEU A 5 31.75 7.44 -19.85
C LEU A 5 30.93 6.14 -19.71
N LYS A 6 31.60 4.99 -19.71
CA LYS A 6 30.94 3.69 -19.46
C LYS A 6 30.34 3.62 -18.06
N TYR A 7 31.07 4.09 -17.03
CA TYR A 7 30.54 4.12 -15.66
C TYR A 7 29.34 5.05 -15.51
N LEU A 8 29.36 6.24 -16.12
CA LEU A 8 28.21 7.16 -16.11
C LEU A 8 26.96 6.57 -16.77
N LEU A 9 27.13 5.92 -17.93
CA LEU A 9 26.03 5.20 -18.61
C LEU A 9 25.50 4.03 -17.78
N THR A 10 26.37 3.31 -17.06
CA THR A 10 25.95 2.19 -16.21
C THR A 10 25.19 2.69 -14.97
N VAL A 11 25.64 3.79 -14.36
CA VAL A 11 24.92 4.44 -13.25
C VAL A 11 23.57 4.95 -13.73
N ALA A 12 23.51 5.67 -14.86
CA ALA A 12 22.25 6.17 -15.42
C ALA A 12 21.27 5.03 -15.78
N ALA A 13 21.75 3.90 -16.29
CA ALA A 13 20.92 2.73 -16.59
C ALA A 13 20.41 2.04 -15.31
N VAL A 14 21.24 1.94 -14.26
CA VAL A 14 20.84 1.37 -12.97
C VAL A 14 19.86 2.31 -12.24
N THR A 15 20.08 3.63 -12.30
CA THR A 15 19.13 4.62 -11.75
C THR A 15 17.82 4.61 -12.54
N GLY A 16 17.87 4.55 -13.87
CA GLY A 16 16.67 4.47 -14.72
C GLY A 16 15.85 3.19 -14.52
N ALA A 17 16.52 2.06 -14.29
CA ALA A 17 15.85 0.78 -13.98
C ALA A 17 15.28 0.74 -12.56
N LEU A 18 15.88 1.46 -11.59
CA LEU A 18 15.36 1.61 -10.23
C LEU A 18 14.20 2.62 -10.15
N THR A 19 14.05 3.52 -11.13
CA THR A 19 12.93 4.46 -11.24
C THR A 19 11.75 3.93 -12.04
N LEU A 20 11.80 2.70 -12.55
CA LEU A 20 10.60 2.02 -13.06
C LEU A 20 9.72 1.69 -11.85
N SER A 21 8.87 2.66 -11.53
CA SER A 21 7.78 2.63 -10.55
C SER A 21 7.18 1.22 -10.46
N ALA A 22 7.51 0.53 -9.37
CA ALA A 22 6.66 -0.53 -8.87
C ALA A 22 5.38 0.15 -8.40
N LYS A 23 4.44 0.37 -9.32
CA LYS A 23 3.08 0.84 -9.01
C LYS A 23 2.31 -0.30 -8.35
N ALA A 24 2.73 -0.62 -7.14
CA ALA A 24 2.01 -1.44 -6.18
C ALA A 24 1.92 -0.57 -4.93
N ASP A 25 1.03 0.42 -5.00
CA ASP A 25 0.85 1.45 -3.98
C ASP A 25 0.15 0.86 -2.73
N LEU A 26 -0.42 -0.35 -2.90
CA LEU A 26 -1.07 -1.15 -1.88
C LEU A 26 -0.49 -2.58 -1.88
N LEU A 27 -0.09 -3.06 -0.70
CA LEU A 27 0.24 -4.46 -0.46
C LEU A 27 -1.01 -5.18 0.07
N PHE A 28 -1.51 -6.16 -0.67
CA PHE A 28 -2.62 -7.00 -0.21
C PHE A 28 -2.16 -7.96 0.89
N LEU A 29 -2.85 -7.93 2.03
CA LEU A 29 -2.57 -8.77 3.20
C LEU A 29 -3.48 -10.00 3.26
N GLY A 30 -4.73 -9.84 2.81
CA GLY A 30 -5.71 -10.91 2.81
C GLY A 30 -7.14 -10.42 2.59
N ALA A 31 -8.07 -11.37 2.58
CA ALA A 31 -9.50 -11.12 2.46
C ALA A 31 -10.28 -12.13 3.29
N GLU A 32 -11.45 -11.73 3.76
CA GLU A 32 -12.40 -12.58 4.45
C GLU A 32 -13.83 -12.35 3.96
N SER A 33 -14.66 -13.37 4.06
CA SER A 33 -16.08 -13.23 3.74
C SER A 33 -16.73 -12.31 4.77
N PHE A 34 -17.42 -11.29 4.30
CA PHE A 34 -18.31 -10.52 5.15
C PHE A 34 -19.53 -11.41 5.45
N GLN A 35 -19.59 -11.96 6.67
CA GLN A 35 -20.69 -12.84 7.06
C GLN A 35 -22.02 -12.10 6.92
N ASP A 36 -23.05 -12.79 6.44
CA ASP A 36 -24.41 -12.25 6.33
C ASP A 36 -24.90 -11.83 7.73
N GLY A 37 -24.75 -10.55 8.07
CA GLY A 37 -25.10 -9.97 9.37
C GLY A 37 -23.95 -9.33 10.16
N GLY A 38 -22.71 -9.35 9.65
CA GLY A 38 -21.59 -8.62 10.24
C GLY A 38 -21.84 -7.11 10.29
N ASN A 39 -21.34 -6.44 11.32
CA ASN A 39 -21.40 -4.98 11.42
C ASN A 39 -20.20 -4.39 10.67
N ASN A 40 -20.44 -3.74 9.52
CA ASN A 40 -19.41 -2.94 8.87
C ASN A 40 -19.29 -1.63 9.67
N SER A 41 -18.48 -1.65 10.73
CA SER A 41 -18.18 -0.51 11.59
C SER A 41 -16.67 -0.37 11.79
N PRO A 42 -16.17 0.82 12.17
CA PRO A 42 -14.74 1.01 12.42
C PRO A 42 -14.19 0.02 13.44
N ASP A 43 -14.87 -0.16 14.56
CA ASP A 43 -14.41 -1.04 15.63
C ASP A 43 -14.31 -2.50 15.19
N GLN A 44 -15.31 -2.99 14.45
CA GLN A 44 -15.27 -4.36 13.93
C GLN A 44 -14.16 -4.52 12.90
N ASN A 45 -14.03 -3.58 11.96
CA ASN A 45 -13.00 -3.64 10.93
C ASN A 45 -11.58 -3.60 11.51
N LEU A 46 -11.37 -2.89 12.62
CA LEU A 46 -10.10 -2.90 13.34
C LEU A 46 -9.81 -4.26 14.00
N ILE A 47 -10.83 -4.91 14.55
CA ILE A 47 -10.72 -6.27 15.10
C ILE A 47 -10.34 -7.26 13.98
N GLU A 48 -11.02 -7.19 12.83
CA GLU A 48 -10.75 -8.10 11.71
C GLU A 48 -9.36 -7.86 11.10
N LEU A 49 -8.92 -6.60 11.00
CA LEU A 49 -7.54 -6.27 10.62
C LEU A 49 -6.52 -6.90 11.59
N GLY A 50 -6.88 -7.00 12.87
CA GLY A 50 -6.11 -7.68 13.92
C GLY A 50 -5.80 -9.16 13.65
N ASN A 51 -6.57 -9.81 12.76
CA ASN A 51 -6.29 -11.18 12.33
C ASN A 51 -5.06 -11.27 11.40
N PHE A 52 -4.64 -10.16 10.78
CA PHE A 52 -3.56 -10.10 9.80
C PHE A 52 -2.32 -9.36 10.33
N VAL A 53 -2.51 -8.36 11.21
CA VAL A 53 -1.43 -7.52 11.75
C VAL A 53 -1.70 -7.16 13.22
N ASP A 54 -0.65 -6.79 13.96
CA ASP A 54 -0.82 -6.24 15.32
C ASP A 54 -1.37 -4.81 15.23
N THR A 55 -2.63 -4.64 15.66
CA THR A 55 -3.36 -3.37 15.65
C THR A 55 -3.23 -2.59 16.96
N THR A 56 -2.34 -2.99 17.87
CA THR A 56 -2.14 -2.31 19.15
C THR A 56 -1.82 -0.83 18.95
N GLY A 57 -2.68 0.04 19.47
CA GLY A 57 -2.51 1.50 19.39
C GLY A 57 -2.87 2.11 18.04
N PHE A 58 -3.47 1.37 17.12
CA PHE A 58 -3.97 1.92 15.87
C PHE A 58 -5.16 2.84 16.13
N THR A 59 -5.31 3.87 15.30
CA THR A 59 -6.44 4.80 15.34
C THR A 59 -7.07 4.90 13.96
N LEU A 60 -8.39 5.09 13.92
CA LEU A 60 -9.08 5.45 12.68
C LEU A 60 -8.61 6.84 12.23
N CYS A 61 -8.06 6.92 11.03
CA CYS A 61 -7.58 8.15 10.43
C CYS A 61 -8.61 8.74 9.48
N ASP A 62 -9.15 7.89 8.61
CA ASP A 62 -10.19 8.27 7.67
C ASP A 62 -11.27 7.20 7.53
N ASN A 63 -12.46 7.66 7.16
CA ASN A 63 -13.65 6.84 7.04
C ASN A 63 -14.46 7.24 5.80
N PHE A 64 -14.33 6.45 4.75
CA PHE A 64 -15.03 6.65 3.49
C PHE A 64 -16.22 5.69 3.42
N GLU A 65 -17.43 6.24 3.35
CA GLU A 65 -18.69 5.46 3.33
C GLU A 65 -19.48 5.79 2.05
N GLU A 66 -20.45 4.93 1.71
CA GLU A 66 -21.38 5.12 0.58
C GLU A 66 -20.67 5.33 -0.78
N LEU A 67 -19.59 4.59 -1.00
CA LEU A 67 -18.83 4.66 -2.24
C LEU A 67 -19.62 4.00 -3.38
N ASN A 68 -19.58 4.61 -4.57
CA ASN A 68 -20.45 4.25 -5.71
C ASN A 68 -19.88 3.14 -6.62
N GLY A 69 -19.07 2.25 -6.07
CA GLY A 69 -18.35 1.21 -6.82
C GLY A 69 -17.28 1.75 -7.79
N GLY A 70 -16.53 0.84 -8.41
CA GLY A 70 -15.38 1.20 -9.25
C GLY A 70 -14.14 1.63 -8.45
N ASP A 71 -13.04 1.88 -9.16
CA ASP A 71 -11.76 2.25 -8.54
C ASP A 71 -11.88 3.57 -7.78
N GLN A 72 -11.31 3.62 -6.57
CA GLN A 72 -11.36 4.79 -5.70
C GLN A 72 -9.96 5.37 -5.54
N ASN A 73 -9.80 6.64 -5.86
CA ASN A 73 -8.57 7.36 -5.56
C ASN A 73 -8.74 8.12 -4.25
N ILE A 74 -7.97 7.77 -3.23
CA ILE A 74 -8.08 8.35 -1.89
C ILE A 74 -6.72 8.87 -1.43
N ASP A 75 -6.76 9.97 -0.68
CA ASP A 75 -5.62 10.43 0.09
C ASP A 75 -5.50 9.57 1.35
N VAL A 76 -4.27 9.21 1.71
CA VAL A 76 -3.96 8.30 2.82
C VAL A 76 -2.68 8.75 3.52
N ASP A 77 -2.49 8.30 4.75
CA ASP A 77 -1.24 8.40 5.49
C ASP A 77 -0.26 7.28 5.08
N ALA A 78 1.01 7.66 4.91
CA ALA A 78 2.07 6.71 4.59
C ALA A 78 2.18 5.60 5.65
N GLY A 79 2.13 4.35 5.21
CA GLY A 79 2.24 3.19 6.11
C GLY A 79 0.96 2.83 6.86
N SER A 80 -0.16 3.49 6.56
CA SER A 80 -1.47 3.13 7.10
C SER A 80 -1.99 1.81 6.53
N PHE A 81 -3.05 1.31 7.14
CA PHE A 81 -3.73 0.09 6.74
C PHE A 81 -5.15 0.43 6.29
N LEU A 82 -5.54 -0.12 5.15
CA LEU A 82 -6.88 0.05 4.61
C LEU A 82 -7.67 -1.23 4.82
N VAL A 83 -8.86 -1.08 5.38
CA VAL A 83 -9.90 -2.11 5.39
C VAL A 83 -10.96 -1.69 4.39
N VAL A 84 -11.09 -2.47 3.32
CA VAL A 84 -11.99 -2.18 2.20
C VAL A 84 -13.15 -3.16 2.26
N HIS A 85 -14.36 -2.64 2.41
CA HIS A 85 -15.57 -3.44 2.25
C HIS A 85 -15.97 -3.41 0.79
N TYR A 86 -16.04 -4.60 0.20
CA TYR A 86 -16.65 -4.81 -1.10
C TYR A 86 -18.02 -5.42 -0.88
N GLY A 87 -19.05 -4.68 -1.26
CA GLY A 87 -20.42 -5.13 -1.14
C GLY A 87 -20.73 -6.25 -2.14
N LYS A 88 -21.73 -7.08 -1.84
CA LYS A 88 -22.15 -8.19 -2.74
C LYS A 88 -23.04 -7.72 -3.87
N GLY A 89 -22.84 -8.26 -5.08
CA GLY A 89 -23.72 -8.09 -6.25
C GLY A 89 -23.66 -6.69 -6.90
N LYS A 90 -24.11 -6.55 -8.14
CA LYS A 90 -23.95 -5.32 -8.96
C LYS A 90 -24.35 -4.04 -8.20
N GLY A 91 -23.37 -3.16 -7.92
CA GLY A 91 -23.58 -1.90 -7.21
C GLY A 91 -23.23 -1.94 -5.72
N GLY A 92 -22.72 -3.05 -5.19
CA GLY A 92 -22.13 -3.13 -3.85
C GLY A 92 -23.16 -3.00 -2.72
N SER A 93 -23.88 -4.08 -2.41
CA SER A 93 -24.74 -4.10 -1.22
C SER A 93 -23.91 -4.00 0.07
N SER A 94 -24.31 -3.15 1.02
CA SER A 94 -23.75 -3.11 2.38
C SER A 94 -23.96 -4.41 3.18
N LYS A 95 -24.75 -5.34 2.64
CA LYS A 95 -25.00 -6.68 3.19
C LYS A 95 -24.29 -7.72 2.31
N GLY A 96 -23.27 -8.36 2.88
CA GLY A 96 -22.47 -9.42 2.25
C GLY A 96 -21.20 -8.93 1.55
N GLY A 97 -20.53 -9.84 0.84
CA GLY A 97 -19.32 -9.57 0.08
C GLY A 97 -18.07 -9.93 0.88
N SER A 98 -17.07 -9.07 0.90
CA SER A 98 -15.81 -9.32 1.63
C SER A 98 -15.23 -8.07 2.27
N LEU A 99 -14.45 -8.29 3.32
CA LEU A 99 -13.45 -7.33 3.78
C LEU A 99 -12.10 -7.72 3.20
N GLU A 100 -11.40 -6.75 2.63
CA GLU A 100 -10.04 -6.91 2.17
C GLU A 100 -9.11 -5.95 2.88
N PHE A 101 -7.90 -6.43 3.14
CA PHE A 101 -6.93 -5.74 3.98
C PHE A 101 -5.71 -5.38 3.13
N TYR A 102 -5.37 -4.11 3.14
CA TYR A 102 -4.22 -3.57 2.40
C TYR A 102 -3.32 -2.77 3.34
N GLN A 103 -2.02 -2.78 3.05
CA GLN A 103 -1.06 -1.85 3.63
C GLN A 103 -0.64 -0.84 2.57
N VAL A 104 -0.67 0.45 2.93
CA VAL A 104 -0.05 1.50 2.12
C VAL A 104 1.46 1.37 2.24
N ILE A 105 2.14 1.13 1.11
CA ILE A 105 3.59 0.90 1.08
C ILE A 105 4.30 2.02 0.32
N ASN A 106 5.63 1.99 0.33
CA ASN A 106 6.51 2.94 -0.39
C ASN A 106 6.39 4.42 0.02
N GLY A 107 5.68 4.73 1.11
CA GLY A 107 5.48 6.11 1.56
C GLY A 107 4.46 6.89 0.72
N GLU A 108 3.57 6.18 0.02
CA GLU A 108 2.52 6.81 -0.77
C GLU A 108 1.53 7.55 0.14
N THR A 109 1.05 8.69 -0.33
CA THR A 109 0.01 9.48 0.36
C THR A 109 -1.27 9.60 -0.47
N ASN A 110 -1.30 8.94 -1.62
CA ASN A 110 -2.46 8.86 -2.50
C ASN A 110 -2.44 7.50 -3.20
N VAL A 111 -3.52 6.74 -3.09
CA VAL A 111 -3.58 5.37 -3.58
C VAL A 111 -4.88 5.13 -4.34
N THR A 112 -4.80 4.26 -5.35
CA THR A 112 -5.99 3.78 -6.06
C THR A 112 -6.38 2.40 -5.52
N VAL A 113 -7.52 2.33 -4.84
CA VAL A 113 -8.13 1.08 -4.38
C VAL A 113 -8.94 0.47 -5.53
N PRO A 114 -8.68 -0.79 -5.93
CA PRO A 114 -9.34 -1.40 -7.10
C PRO A 114 -10.81 -1.70 -6.81
N GLY A 115 -11.72 -1.28 -7.69
CA GLY A 115 -13.17 -1.36 -7.47
C GLY A 115 -13.75 -2.76 -7.31
N ASN A 116 -13.04 -3.77 -7.81
CA ASN A 116 -13.46 -5.18 -7.79
C ASN A 116 -12.65 -6.03 -6.81
N GLY A 117 -11.78 -5.42 -5.99
CA GLY A 117 -10.91 -6.15 -5.07
C GLY A 117 -9.77 -6.89 -5.76
N ASN A 118 -8.99 -7.61 -4.95
CA ASN A 118 -7.87 -8.41 -5.45
C ASN A 118 -8.34 -9.80 -5.90
N VAL A 119 -9.11 -9.84 -6.99
CA VAL A 119 -9.63 -11.09 -7.57
C VAL A 119 -8.73 -11.60 -8.70
N GLY A 120 -7.89 -12.57 -8.37
CA GLY A 120 -7.03 -13.29 -9.32
C GLY A 120 -7.74 -14.37 -10.16
N GLY A 121 -9.07 -14.32 -10.30
CA GLY A 121 -9.87 -15.37 -10.94
C GLY A 121 -11.38 -15.23 -10.73
N ASN A 122 -12.10 -16.35 -10.64
CA ASN A 122 -13.52 -16.33 -10.26
C ASN A 122 -13.66 -15.69 -8.88
N ASP A 123 -14.48 -14.65 -8.83
CA ASP A 123 -14.78 -13.92 -7.62
C ASP A 123 -15.63 -14.79 -6.67
N ALA A 124 -14.96 -15.29 -5.63
CA ALA A 124 -15.57 -16.16 -4.62
C ALA A 124 -16.53 -15.42 -3.67
N PHE A 125 -16.43 -14.09 -3.59
CA PHE A 125 -17.19 -13.26 -2.66
C PHE A 125 -18.35 -12.52 -3.35
N GLY A 126 -18.29 -12.41 -4.68
CA GLY A 126 -19.31 -11.78 -5.52
C GLY A 126 -19.31 -10.25 -5.36
N HIS A 127 -18.12 -9.65 -5.32
CA HIS A 127 -17.85 -8.23 -5.31
C HIS A 127 -18.72 -7.48 -6.31
N GLY A 128 -19.36 -6.46 -5.79
CA GLY A 128 -20.29 -5.58 -6.46
C GLY A 128 -19.78 -4.18 -6.74
N GLY A 129 -18.61 -3.88 -6.18
CA GLY A 129 -18.09 -2.52 -5.98
C GLY A 129 -17.67 -2.30 -4.52
N ILE A 130 -16.81 -1.31 -4.31
CA ILE A 130 -16.45 -0.81 -2.98
C ILE A 130 -17.66 -0.10 -2.37
N SER A 131 -18.03 -0.48 -1.15
CA SER A 131 -19.08 0.17 -0.36
C SER A 131 -18.50 1.11 0.70
N SER A 132 -17.36 0.76 1.30
CA SER A 132 -16.65 1.60 2.26
C SER A 132 -15.15 1.32 2.28
N ILE A 133 -14.35 2.31 2.65
CA ILE A 133 -12.92 2.17 2.93
C ILE A 133 -12.66 2.81 4.30
N ARG A 134 -11.95 2.09 5.17
CA ARG A 134 -11.52 2.60 6.47
C ARG A 134 -10.01 2.59 6.54
N GLU A 135 -9.44 3.70 6.97
CA GLU A 135 -8.01 3.83 7.14
C GLU A 135 -7.64 3.82 8.62
N PHE A 136 -6.73 2.92 8.98
CA PHE A 136 -6.16 2.82 10.32
C PHE A 136 -4.67 3.15 10.30
N CYS A 137 -4.26 4.14 11.09
CA CYS A 137 -2.85 4.50 11.21
C CYS A 137 -2.22 3.86 12.45
N PRO A 138 -0.99 3.34 12.33
CA PRO A 138 -0.23 2.83 13.46
C PRO A 138 0.22 3.95 14.42
N PRO A 139 0.49 3.63 15.69
CA PRO A 139 0.85 4.60 16.74
C PRO A 139 2.20 5.29 16.53
N SER A 140 2.99 4.91 15.53
CA SER A 140 4.28 5.54 15.23
C SER A 140 4.39 5.84 13.73
N ARG A 141 4.28 7.12 13.38
CA ARG A 141 4.41 7.66 12.01
C ARG A 141 5.83 7.59 11.44
N ASN A 142 6.72 6.81 12.05
CA ASN A 142 8.11 6.67 11.60
C ASN A 142 8.23 5.49 10.63
N VAL A 143 7.39 5.44 9.61
CA VAL A 143 7.74 4.65 8.42
C VAL A 143 8.74 5.51 7.65
N PRO A 144 9.97 5.04 7.39
CA PRO A 144 10.92 5.81 6.61
C PRO A 144 10.33 6.05 5.22
N ASP A 145 10.03 7.31 4.90
CA ASP A 145 9.65 7.70 3.56
C ASP A 145 10.68 7.14 2.56
N SER A 146 10.22 6.65 1.42
CA SER A 146 11.08 6.11 0.36
C SER A 146 12.22 7.08 -0.03
N GLY A 147 12.01 8.39 0.14
CA GLY A 147 13.05 9.42 0.01
C GLY A 147 14.22 9.29 1.00
N ALA A 148 13.96 8.93 2.26
CA ALA A 148 15.01 8.66 3.26
C ALA A 148 15.83 7.40 2.88
N THR A 149 15.16 6.38 2.34
CA THR A 149 15.79 5.14 1.86
C THR A 149 16.71 5.42 0.66
N VAL A 150 16.29 6.28 -0.27
CA VAL A 150 17.13 6.73 -1.40
C VAL A 150 18.32 7.57 -0.92
N MET A 151 18.16 8.43 0.09
CA MET A 151 19.28 9.17 0.67
C MET A 151 20.29 8.26 1.38
N LEU A 152 19.83 7.24 2.10
CA LEU A 152 20.69 6.22 2.72
C LEU A 152 21.47 5.42 1.66
N LEU A 153 20.80 5.02 0.58
CA LEU A 153 21.47 4.34 -0.53
C LEU A 153 22.48 5.26 -1.24
N GLY A 154 22.12 6.51 -1.49
CA GLY A 154 22.99 7.50 -2.12
C GLY A 154 24.24 7.79 -1.27
N SER A 155 24.08 7.93 0.04
CA SER A 155 25.18 8.14 0.99
C SER A 155 26.08 6.91 1.11
N ALA A 156 25.51 5.70 1.11
CA ALA A 156 26.30 4.47 1.08
C ALA A 156 27.14 4.35 -0.20
N VAL A 157 26.58 4.69 -1.38
CA VAL A 157 27.29 4.64 -2.66
C VAL A 157 28.39 5.70 -2.76
N THR A 158 28.13 6.92 -2.29
CA THR A 158 29.17 7.97 -2.22
C THR A 158 30.27 7.62 -1.23
N GLY A 159 29.93 7.07 -0.07
CA GLY A 159 30.88 6.54 0.91
C GLY A 159 31.80 5.47 0.30
N LEU A 160 31.22 4.49 -0.39
CA LEU A 160 31.99 3.42 -1.06
C LEU A 160 32.89 3.97 -2.17
N GLY A 161 32.44 4.98 -2.91
CA GLY A 161 33.22 5.68 -3.92
C GLY A 161 34.46 6.39 -3.35
N LEU A 162 34.32 7.04 -2.19
CA LEU A 162 35.42 7.71 -1.49
C LEU A 162 36.44 6.70 -0.93
N VAL A 163 35.98 5.62 -0.31
CA VAL A 163 36.85 4.54 0.21
C VAL A 163 37.67 3.91 -0.92
N ARG A 164 37.05 3.65 -2.08
CA ARG A 164 37.76 3.09 -3.25
C ARG A 164 38.80 4.05 -3.83
N ARG A 165 38.58 5.37 -3.73
CA ARG A 165 39.55 6.40 -4.15
C ARG A 165 40.71 6.50 -3.17
N TYR A 166 40.45 6.33 -1.88
CA TYR A 166 41.46 6.33 -0.84
C TYR A 166 42.39 5.12 -0.93
N LEU A 167 41.84 3.91 -1.13
CA LEU A 167 42.61 2.66 -1.26
C LEU A 167 43.42 2.51 -2.57
N LYS A 168 43.21 3.39 -3.56
CA LYS A 168 43.95 3.41 -4.83
C LYS A 168 45.04 4.48 -4.90
N ARG A 169 45.23 5.25 -3.82
CA ARG A 169 46.40 6.10 -3.61
C ARG A 169 47.40 5.35 -2.74
#